data_AF-A0A1E5IQS2-F1
#
_entry.id   AF-A0A1E5IQS2-F1
#
_cell.length_a   1.000
_cell.length_b   1.000
_cell.length_c   1.000
_cell.angle_alpha   90.00
_cell.angle_beta   90.00
_cell.angle_gamma   90.00
#
_symmetry.space_group_name_H-M   'P 1'
#
loop_
_entity.id
_entity.type
_entity.pdbx_description
1 polymer ?
#
loop_
_entity_poly.entity_id
_entity_poly.type
_entity_poly.pdbx_seq_one_letter_code
_entity_poly.pdbx_strand_id
1 'polypeptide(L)'
;MTAISHVYNYTVRCPQVKDPAHPTTWQNHVEFNQSCEIGLNRITKWHDRSGHRIFEQDGFTVREADSESSYFAMQNSRLLNNGHVLVTFKIFMDDSTKDTSVQEIMQYLIKDYQHRLEKLNEQAIA
;
A
#
# COMPACT_ATOMS: atom_id res chain seq x y z
N MET A 1 -6.05 25.05 5.60
CA MET A 1 -5.70 23.68 6.04
C MET A 1 -6.82 22.78 5.53
N THR A 2 -6.53 21.87 4.60
CA THR A 2 -7.55 20.97 4.05
C THR A 2 -7.45 19.61 4.73
N ALA A 3 -8.57 19.10 5.21
CA ALA A 3 -8.61 17.82 5.90
C ALA A 3 -8.41 16.66 4.91
N ILE A 4 -7.84 15.56 5.39
CA ILE A 4 -7.88 14.28 4.68
C ILE A 4 -9.34 13.80 4.68
N SER A 5 -9.92 13.64 3.50
CA SER A 5 -11.31 13.20 3.34
C SER A 5 -11.44 11.69 3.16
N HIS A 6 -10.38 11.02 2.72
CA HIS A 6 -10.36 9.57 2.54
C HIS A 6 -9.04 8.97 3.00
N VAL A 7 -9.09 7.80 3.61
CA VAL A 7 -7.91 7.02 4.02
C VAL A 7 -8.00 5.65 3.39
N TYR A 8 -6.96 5.22 2.68
CA TYR A 8 -6.85 3.92 2.05
C TYR A 8 -5.62 3.17 2.57
N ASN A 9 -5.85 2.03 3.19
CA ASN A 9 -4.79 1.20 3.75
C ASN A 9 -4.79 -0.15 3.04
N TYR A 10 -3.68 -0.44 2.38
CA TYR A 10 -3.43 -1.73 1.75
C TYR A 10 -2.47 -2.54 2.61
N THR A 11 -2.78 -3.81 2.81
CA THR A 11 -1.87 -4.79 3.40
C THR A 11 -1.75 -5.97 2.47
N VAL A 12 -0.55 -6.39 2.14
CA VAL A 12 -0.33 -7.63 1.41
C VAL A 12 0.44 -8.59 2.29
N ARG A 13 0.00 -9.85 2.34
CA ARG A 13 0.70 -10.94 3.01
C ARG A 13 1.08 -11.97 1.97
N CYS A 14 2.36 -12.07 1.65
CA CYS A 14 2.81 -13.11 0.74
C CYS A 14 2.74 -14.48 1.44
N PRO A 15 1.92 -15.42 0.93
CA PRO A 15 1.70 -16.69 1.60
C PRO A 15 2.94 -17.59 1.52
N GLN A 16 3.15 -18.38 2.58
CA GLN A 16 4.07 -19.53 2.52
C GLN A 16 3.48 -20.54 1.53
N VAL A 17 4.19 -20.85 0.44
CA VAL A 17 3.77 -21.91 -0.46
C VAL A 17 3.76 -23.23 0.32
N LYS A 18 2.58 -23.70 0.72
CA LYS A 18 2.41 -24.95 1.48
C LYS A 18 1.79 -26.08 0.66
N ASP A 19 1.26 -25.79 -0.52
CA ASP A 19 0.66 -26.81 -1.38
C ASP A 19 1.01 -26.58 -2.86
N PRO A 20 1.88 -27.42 -3.46
CA PRO A 20 2.17 -27.39 -4.90
C PRO A 20 0.95 -27.65 -5.79
N ALA A 21 -0.13 -28.25 -5.26
CA ALA A 21 -1.36 -28.51 -6.00
C ALA A 21 -2.31 -27.30 -6.06
N HIS A 22 -2.14 -26.32 -5.16
CA HIS A 22 -2.95 -25.11 -5.10
C HIS A 22 -2.03 -23.88 -5.02
N PRO A 23 -1.52 -23.37 -6.17
CA PRO A 23 -0.66 -22.20 -6.18
C PRO A 23 -1.39 -21.03 -5.53
N THR A 24 -0.98 -20.69 -4.32
CA THR A 24 -1.56 -19.57 -3.58
C THR A 24 -0.79 -18.32 -4.00
N THR A 25 -1.48 -17.41 -4.68
CA THR A 25 -0.86 -16.17 -5.16
C THR A 25 -1.10 -15.04 -4.17
N TRP A 26 -0.14 -14.13 -4.03
CA TRP A 26 -0.24 -13.00 -3.08
C TRP A 26 -1.39 -12.05 -3.41
N GLN A 27 -1.88 -12.03 -4.66
CA GLN A 27 -3.01 -11.21 -5.09
C GLN A 27 -4.28 -11.53 -4.30
N ASN A 28 -4.46 -12.80 -3.86
CA ASN A 28 -5.60 -13.20 -3.04
C ASN A 28 -5.48 -12.76 -1.56
N HIS A 29 -4.32 -12.22 -1.18
CA HIS A 29 -4.00 -11.78 0.17
C HIS A 29 -3.79 -10.27 0.27
N VAL A 30 -4.37 -9.53 -0.67
CA VAL A 30 -4.47 -8.07 -0.58
C VAL A 30 -5.67 -7.71 0.31
N GLU A 31 -5.38 -7.24 1.51
CA GLU A 31 -6.36 -6.69 2.43
C GLU A 31 -6.47 -5.17 2.22
N PHE A 32 -7.70 -4.65 2.21
CA PHE A 32 -7.98 -3.22 2.08
C PHE A 32 -8.88 -2.75 3.22
N ASN A 33 -8.58 -1.59 3.80
CA ASN A 33 -9.48 -0.93 4.75
C ASN A 33 -9.35 0.60 4.68
N GLN A 34 -10.30 1.30 5.33
CA GLN A 34 -10.39 2.75 5.35
C GLN A 34 -10.23 3.35 6.75
N SER A 35 -9.65 2.59 7.70
CA SER A 35 -9.49 3.05 9.08
C SER A 35 -8.47 4.19 9.20
N CYS A 36 -8.91 5.33 9.72
CA CYS A 36 -8.03 6.45 10.04
C CYS A 36 -6.98 6.07 11.10
N GLU A 37 -7.35 5.26 12.09
CA GLU A 37 -6.43 4.82 13.15
C GLU A 37 -5.27 4.00 12.58
N ILE A 38 -5.58 3.07 11.66
CA ILE A 38 -4.55 2.27 10.98
C ILE A 38 -3.65 3.16 10.11
N GLY A 39 -4.24 4.08 9.35
CA GLY A 39 -3.50 5.00 8.51
C GLY A 39 -2.54 5.87 9.33
N LEU A 40 -3.04 6.52 10.37
CA LEU A 40 -2.24 7.35 11.27
C LEU A 40 -1.11 6.56 11.93
N ASN A 41 -1.38 5.36 12.44
CA ASN A 41 -0.36 4.50 13.04
C ASN A 41 0.78 4.20 12.06
N ARG A 42 0.46 3.89 10.80
CA ARG A 42 1.45 3.60 9.76
C ARG A 42 2.29 4.82 9.40
N ILE A 43 1.69 6.00 9.37
CA ILE A 43 2.40 7.25 9.09
C ILE A 43 3.37 7.58 10.22
N THR A 44 2.93 7.43 11.47
CA THR A 44 3.81 7.59 12.62
C THR A 44 5.01 6.65 12.51
N LYS A 45 4.78 5.36 12.19
CA LYS A 45 5.87 4.40 11.97
C LYS A 45 6.77 4.78 10.79
N TRP A 46 6.21 5.32 9.72
CA TRP A 46 6.97 5.80 8.56
C TRP A 46 7.88 7.00 8.89
N HIS A 47 7.52 7.83 9.86
CA HIS A 47 8.38 8.93 10.29
C HIS A 47 9.37 8.53 11.38
N ASP A 48 9.02 7.57 12.24
CA ASP A 48 9.84 7.15 13.38
C ASP A 48 10.84 6.03 13.03
N ARG A 49 10.41 5.01 12.27
CA ARG A 49 11.15 3.73 12.08
C ARG A 49 10.96 3.13 10.69
N SER A 50 10.96 3.95 9.65
CA SER A 50 10.62 3.48 8.30
C SER A 50 11.60 2.52 7.65
N GLY A 51 12.71 2.21 8.32
CA GLY A 51 13.88 1.59 7.72
C GLY A 51 14.41 2.37 6.52
N HIS A 52 15.04 1.67 5.57
CA HIS A 52 15.82 2.29 4.51
C HIS A 52 15.10 2.23 3.15
N ARG A 53 15.33 3.27 2.33
CA ARG A 53 14.78 3.35 0.98
C ARG A 53 15.42 2.29 0.09
N ILE A 54 14.58 1.54 -0.61
CA ILE A 54 15.01 0.51 -1.55
C ILE A 54 14.83 0.94 -3.01
N PHE A 55 13.69 1.54 -3.35
CA PHE A 55 13.41 2.05 -4.69
C PHE A 55 12.30 3.12 -4.68
N GLU A 56 12.09 3.75 -5.84
CA GLU A 56 10.94 4.62 -6.11
C GLU A 56 10.16 4.09 -7.30
N GLN A 57 8.84 4.22 -7.25
CA GLN A 57 7.94 3.76 -8.29
C GLN A 57 6.68 4.64 -8.33
N ASP A 58 6.39 5.24 -9.47
CA ASP A 58 5.22 6.11 -9.68
C ASP A 58 5.05 7.21 -8.60
N GLY A 59 6.18 7.77 -8.12
CA GLY A 59 6.22 8.78 -7.06
C GLY A 59 6.19 8.24 -5.63
N PHE A 60 5.96 6.93 -5.46
CA PHE A 60 6.04 6.27 -4.16
C PHE A 60 7.48 5.93 -3.82
N THR A 61 7.99 6.47 -2.71
CA THR A 61 9.18 5.95 -2.07
C THR A 61 8.82 4.66 -1.34
N VAL A 62 9.50 3.56 -1.68
CA VAL A 62 9.34 2.28 -0.98
C VAL A 62 10.52 2.10 -0.02
N ARG A 63 10.21 1.77 1.23
CA ARG A 63 11.22 1.49 2.26
C ARG A 63 11.04 0.08 2.80
N GLU A 64 12.15 -0.58 3.07
CA GLU A 64 12.21 -1.85 3.78
C GLU A 64 12.41 -1.56 5.27
N ALA A 65 11.63 -2.19 6.14
CA ALA A 65 11.76 -2.01 7.58
C ALA A 65 12.94 -2.82 8.13
N ASP A 66 13.71 -2.20 9.02
CA ASP A 66 14.94 -2.84 9.55
C ASP A 66 14.67 -3.97 10.56
N SER A 67 13.45 -4.06 11.10
CA SER A 67 13.11 -4.95 12.23
C SER A 67 12.03 -5.99 11.91
N GLU A 68 11.47 -5.94 10.71
CA GLU A 68 10.47 -6.90 10.24
C GLU A 68 10.61 -7.08 8.73
N SER A 69 10.37 -8.29 8.21
CA SER A 69 10.38 -8.60 6.77
C SER A 69 9.16 -7.96 6.08
N SER A 70 9.17 -6.63 6.02
CA SER A 70 8.08 -5.88 5.44
C SER A 70 8.53 -4.57 4.80
N TYR A 71 7.74 -4.16 3.83
CA TYR A 71 7.95 -2.97 3.03
C TYR A 71 6.80 -2.01 3.22
N PHE A 72 7.11 -0.73 3.16
CA PHE A 72 6.17 0.35 3.37
C PHE A 72 6.27 1.37 2.26
N ALA A 73 5.13 1.98 1.94
CA ALA A 73 5.07 3.19 1.14
C ALA A 73 3.83 3.98 1.55
N MET A 74 3.86 5.29 1.38
CA MET A 74 2.71 6.14 1.62
C MET A 74 2.74 7.37 0.74
N GLN A 75 1.56 7.90 0.44
CA GLN A 75 1.42 9.12 -0.33
C GLN A 75 0.09 9.80 0.00
N ASN A 76 -0.02 11.07 -0.39
CA ASN A 76 -1.30 11.75 -0.44
C ASN A 76 -1.60 12.18 -1.87
N SER A 77 -2.88 12.21 -2.22
CA SER A 77 -3.37 12.66 -3.51
C SER A 77 -4.49 13.67 -3.30
N ARG A 78 -4.51 14.71 -4.14
CA ARG A 78 -5.61 15.67 -4.19
C ARG A 78 -6.70 15.16 -5.13
N LEU A 79 -7.94 15.24 -4.70
CA LEU A 79 -9.14 14.98 -5.51
C LEU A 79 -9.75 16.30 -5.98
N LEU A 80 -10.73 16.19 -6.88
CA LEU A 80 -11.65 17.28 -7.19
C LEU A 80 -12.40 17.76 -5.92
N ASN A 81 -12.97 18.97 -5.99
CA ASN A 81 -13.74 19.59 -4.90
C ASN A 81 -13.00 19.69 -3.54
N ASN A 82 -11.67 19.85 -3.58
CA ASN A 82 -10.82 19.92 -2.39
C ASN A 82 -10.83 18.64 -1.53
N GLY A 83 -11.18 17.48 -2.09
CA GLY A 83 -10.96 16.21 -1.43
C GLY A 83 -9.46 15.87 -1.35
N HIS A 84 -9.06 15.11 -0.33
CA HIS A 84 -7.69 14.62 -0.19
C HIS A 84 -7.73 13.16 0.26
N VAL A 85 -6.95 12.32 -0.42
CA VAL A 85 -6.77 10.91 -0.05
C VAL A 85 -5.40 10.73 0.55
N LEU A 86 -5.35 9.98 1.64
CA LEU A 86 -4.13 9.45 2.22
C LEU A 86 -4.08 7.96 1.94
N VAL A 87 -2.99 7.48 1.35
CA VAL A 87 -2.80 6.05 1.07
C VAL A 87 -1.57 5.51 1.81
N THR A 88 -1.69 4.30 2.34
CA THR A 88 -0.58 3.55 2.93
C THR A 88 -0.54 2.13 2.38
N PHE A 89 0.65 1.66 2.06
CA PHE A 89 0.95 0.30 1.64
C PHE A 89 1.85 -0.36 2.70
N LYS A 90 1.49 -1.58 3.11
CA LYS A 90 2.35 -2.46 3.89
C LYS A 90 2.40 -3.83 3.21
N ILE A 91 3.58 -4.32 2.88
CA ILE A 91 3.77 -5.63 2.25
C ILE A 91 4.61 -6.47 3.20
N PHE A 92 4.08 -7.60 3.67
CA PHE A 92 4.84 -8.59 4.40
C PHE A 92 5.42 -9.60 3.41
N MET A 93 6.73 -9.70 3.35
CA MET A 93 7.44 -10.72 2.59
C MET A 93 7.96 -11.76 3.56
N ASP A 94 7.83 -13.04 3.20
CA ASP A 94 8.54 -14.12 3.90
C ASP A 94 9.84 -14.40 3.15
N ASP A 95 10.88 -14.81 3.88
CA ASP A 95 12.21 -15.13 3.34
C ASP A 95 12.16 -16.26 2.29
N SER A 96 11.10 -17.08 2.32
CA SER A 96 10.84 -18.16 1.35
C SER A 96 10.12 -17.72 0.08
N THR A 97 9.57 -16.51 0.02
CA THR A 97 8.74 -16.00 -1.11
C THR A 97 9.53 -15.18 -2.13
N LYS A 98 10.84 -15.46 -2.27
CA LYS A 98 11.81 -14.72 -3.09
C LYS A 98 11.46 -14.57 -4.58
N ASP A 99 10.57 -15.38 -5.12
CA ASP A 99 10.22 -15.33 -6.55
C ASP A 99 9.23 -14.19 -6.88
N THR A 100 8.61 -13.55 -5.89
CA THR A 100 7.78 -12.36 -6.12
C THR A 100 8.57 -11.08 -5.85
N SER A 101 8.67 -10.20 -6.85
CA SER A 101 9.26 -8.89 -6.67
C SER A 101 8.32 -7.96 -5.92
N VAL A 102 8.78 -7.33 -4.84
CA VAL A 102 8.05 -6.25 -4.13
C VAL A 102 7.62 -5.14 -5.10
N GLN A 103 8.41 -4.89 -6.15
CA GLN A 103 8.10 -3.93 -7.20
C GLN A 103 6.85 -4.32 -8.02
N GLU A 104 6.64 -5.61 -8.25
CA GLU A 104 5.44 -6.12 -8.95
C GLU A 104 4.19 -5.93 -8.07
N ILE A 105 4.30 -6.28 -6.78
CA ILE A 105 3.22 -6.05 -5.82
C ILE A 105 2.88 -4.57 -5.76
N MET A 106 3.89 -3.70 -5.62
CA MET A 106 3.69 -2.25 -5.61
C MET A 106 3.02 -1.76 -6.90
N GLN A 107 3.43 -2.25 -8.08
CA GLN A 107 2.79 -1.85 -9.35
C GLN A 107 1.30 -2.17 -9.35
N TYR A 108 0.95 -3.37 -8.90
CA TYR A 108 -0.43 -3.83 -8.82
C TYR A 108 -1.25 -2.96 -7.86
N LEU A 109 -0.72 -2.70 -6.66
CA LEU A 109 -1.41 -1.91 -5.64
C LEU A 109 -1.57 -0.44 -6.06
N ILE A 110 -0.55 0.14 -6.69
CA ILE A 110 -0.60 1.51 -7.22
C ILE A 110 -1.67 1.61 -8.31
N LYS A 111 -1.78 0.60 -9.19
CA LYS A 111 -2.81 0.58 -10.24
C LYS A 111 -4.22 0.48 -9.66
N ASP A 112 -4.45 -0.38 -8.65
CA ASP A 112 -5.74 -0.45 -7.95
C ASP A 112 -6.06 0.88 -7.25
N TYR A 113 -5.07 1.51 -6.63
CA TYR A 113 -5.23 2.81 -5.98
C TYR A 113 -5.62 3.90 -6.98
N GLN A 114 -4.93 3.99 -8.13
CA GLN A 114 -5.24 4.95 -9.20
C GLN A 114 -6.68 4.77 -9.71
N HIS A 115 -7.09 3.54 -9.96
CA HIS A 115 -8.46 3.22 -10.39
C HIS A 115 -9.52 3.68 -9.38
N ARG A 116 -9.22 3.61 -8.07
CA ARG A 116 -10.12 4.14 -7.02
C ARG A 116 -10.17 5.66 -7.01
N LEU A 117 -9.05 6.33 -7.24
CA LEU A 117 -9.01 7.79 -7.34
C LEU A 117 -9.84 8.28 -8.53
N GLU A 118 -9.74 7.62 -9.67
CA GLU A 118 -10.54 7.93 -10.87
C GLU A 118 -12.03 7.84 -10.57
N LYS A 119 -12.49 6.73 -9.98
CA LYS A 119 -13.89 6.55 -9.56
C LYS A 119 -14.38 7.61 -8.59
N LEU A 120 -13.57 8.00 -7.60
CA LEU A 120 -13.93 9.07 -6.67
C LEU A 120 -14.06 10.42 -7.37
N ASN A 121 -13.20 10.70 -8.34
CA ASN A 121 -13.27 11.93 -9.10
C ASN A 121 -14.51 11.96 -10.01
N GLU A 122 -14.87 10.85 -10.65
CA GLU A 122 -16.11 10.73 -11.43
C GLU A 122 -17.35 11.00 -10.57
N GLN A 123 -17.40 10.41 -9.37
CA GLN A 123 -18.48 10.62 -8.41
C GLN A 123 -18.58 12.07 -7.89
N ALA A 124 -17.47 12.82 -7.89
CA ALA A 124 -17.46 14.21 -7.45
C ALA A 124 -17.99 15.20 -8.52
N ILE A 125 -18.12 14.76 -9.77
CA ILE A 125 -18.63 15.55 -10.90
C ILE A 125 -20.13 15.29 -11.14
N ALA A 126 -20.62 14.09 -10.77
CA ALA A 126 -22.01 13.68 -10.89
C ALA A 126 -22.92 14.33 -9.83
#